data_AF-A0A9W9Z0K4-F1
#
_entry.id   AF-A0A9W9Z0K4-F1
#
_cell.length_a   1.000
_cell.length_b   1.000
_cell.length_c   1.000
_cell.angle_alpha   90.00
_cell.angle_beta   90.00
_cell.angle_gamma   90.00
#
_symmetry.space_group_name_H-M   'P 1'
#
loop_
_entity.id
_entity.type
_entity.pdbx_description
1 polymer ?
#
loop_
_entity_poly.entity_id
_entity_poly.type
_entity_poly.pdbx_seq_one_letter_code
_entity_poly.pdbx_strand_id
1 'polypeptide(L)'
;MLYLNKTQTDKAKDKLTSQTEEWINMINKQVEEEIGFYEQQAESQLEALKKVMDTAHGGQIKEVAARHDKEKIEITKKQTKQSMDSAKALALDKSIQSKEERDRRQRELDKQNLDQFVDERQKLSNRQERELEELKSQHKEEKKNLEVEFQKIMSENMDEIKTNGEKSRKAIHTAFQTILPTH
;
A
#
# COMPACT_ATOMS: atom_id res chain seq x y z
N MET A 1 -12.99 -74.19 12.08
CA MET A 1 -13.51 -73.14 11.17
C MET A 1 -13.55 -71.75 11.80
N LEU A 2 -14.03 -71.58 13.05
CA LEU A 2 -14.07 -70.27 13.73
C LEU A 2 -12.69 -69.57 13.85
N TYR A 3 -11.62 -70.32 14.10
CA TYR A 3 -10.26 -69.77 14.23
C TYR A 3 -9.70 -69.23 12.90
N LEU A 4 -9.98 -69.91 11.79
CA LEU A 4 -9.54 -69.52 10.46
C LEU A 4 -10.24 -68.23 9.99
N ASN A 5 -11.52 -68.08 10.35
CA ASN A 5 -12.29 -66.86 10.11
C ASN A 5 -11.72 -65.68 10.92
N LYS A 6 -11.41 -65.88 12.21
CA LYS A 6 -10.79 -64.85 13.07
C LYS A 6 -9.44 -64.37 12.53
N THR A 7 -8.55 -65.30 12.14
CA THR A 7 -7.24 -64.94 11.56
C THR A 7 -7.36 -64.20 10.22
N GLN A 8 -8.38 -64.49 9.40
CA GLN A 8 -8.64 -63.74 8.17
C GLN A 8 -9.16 -62.33 8.46
N THR A 9 -10.05 -62.19 9.45
CA THR A 9 -10.54 -60.88 9.90
C THR A 9 -9.42 -60.02 10.47
N ASP A 10 -8.53 -60.58 11.29
CA ASP A 10 -7.40 -59.85 11.87
C ASP A 10 -6.44 -59.35 10.77
N LYS A 11 -6.10 -60.20 9.79
CA LYS A 11 -5.29 -59.78 8.63
C LYS A 11 -5.94 -58.69 7.79
N ALA A 12 -7.26 -58.72 7.63
CA ALA A 12 -7.99 -57.68 6.92
C ALA A 12 -7.97 -56.34 7.68
N LYS A 13 -8.08 -56.38 9.02
CA LYS A 13 -7.95 -55.21 9.90
C LYS A 13 -6.55 -54.60 9.81
N ASP A 14 -5.51 -55.42 9.88
CA ASP A 14 -4.13 -54.96 9.79
C ASP A 14 -3.86 -54.26 8.45
N LYS A 15 -4.30 -54.88 7.35
CA LYS A 15 -4.13 -54.30 6.01
C LYS A 15 -4.90 -52.99 5.85
N LEU A 16 -6.14 -52.93 6.34
CA LEU A 16 -6.95 -51.70 6.24
C LEU A 16 -6.38 -50.58 7.12
N THR A 17 -5.80 -50.92 8.28
CA THR A 17 -5.12 -49.97 9.17
C THR A 17 -3.88 -49.39 8.49
N SER A 18 -3.02 -50.25 7.93
CA SER A 18 -1.84 -49.84 7.16
C SER A 18 -2.22 -48.92 5.99
N GLN A 19 -3.26 -49.27 5.23
CA GLN A 19 -3.75 -48.43 4.14
C GLN A 19 -4.27 -47.08 4.67
N THR A 20 -5.02 -47.08 5.76
CA THR A 20 -5.51 -45.83 6.37
C THR A 20 -4.35 -44.91 6.77
N GLU A 21 -3.30 -45.47 7.37
CA GLU A 21 -2.08 -44.73 7.76
C GLU A 21 -1.34 -44.17 6.54
N GLU A 22 -1.16 -44.96 5.48
CA GLU A 22 -0.53 -44.52 4.22
C GLU A 22 -1.26 -43.33 3.61
N TRP A 23 -2.60 -43.36 3.57
CA TRP A 23 -3.41 -42.28 3.01
C TRP A 23 -3.39 -41.02 3.89
N ILE A 24 -3.39 -41.17 5.21
CA ILE A 24 -3.23 -40.05 6.13
C ILE A 24 -1.86 -39.39 5.94
N ASN A 25 -0.80 -40.17 5.83
CA ASN A 25 0.55 -39.67 5.58
C ASN A 25 0.64 -38.95 4.23
N MET A 26 0.00 -39.49 3.19
CA MET A 26 -0.11 -38.83 1.89
C MET A 26 -0.80 -37.46 2.00
N ILE A 27 -1.92 -37.36 2.71
CA ILE A 27 -2.61 -36.07 2.93
C ILE A 27 -1.72 -35.10 3.70
N ASN A 28 -1.06 -35.54 4.76
CA ASN A 28 -0.16 -34.67 5.54
C ASN A 28 0.92 -34.06 4.64
N LYS A 29 1.55 -34.90 3.82
CA LYS A 29 2.57 -34.45 2.86
C LYS A 29 1.99 -33.48 1.84
N GLN A 30 0.80 -33.77 1.29
CA GLN A 30 0.15 -32.88 0.33
C GLN A 30 -0.18 -31.52 0.95
N VAL A 31 -0.67 -31.48 2.19
CA VAL A 31 -0.95 -30.24 2.93
C VAL A 31 0.33 -29.44 3.17
N GLU A 32 1.42 -30.11 3.56
CA GLU A 32 2.73 -29.47 3.74
C GLU A 32 3.27 -28.89 2.42
N GLU A 33 3.16 -29.63 1.32
CA GLU A 33 3.59 -29.18 0.00
C GLU A 33 2.74 -27.99 -0.50
N GLU A 34 1.43 -28.03 -0.31
CA GLU A 34 0.50 -26.96 -0.70
C GLU A 34 0.77 -25.68 0.10
N ILE A 35 0.99 -25.80 1.40
CA ILE A 35 1.41 -24.69 2.27
C ILE A 35 2.72 -24.08 1.77
N GLY A 36 3.75 -24.91 1.56
CA GLY A 36 5.07 -24.39 1.14
C GLY A 36 5.04 -23.71 -0.22
N PHE A 37 4.25 -24.23 -1.15
CA PHE A 37 4.03 -23.58 -2.45
C PHE A 37 3.28 -22.25 -2.30
N TYR A 38 2.24 -22.22 -1.46
CA TYR A 38 1.46 -21.02 -1.20
C TYR A 38 2.31 -19.91 -0.56
N GLU A 39 3.14 -20.24 0.43
CA GLU A 39 4.07 -19.28 1.07
C GLU A 39 5.01 -18.63 0.05
N GLN A 40 5.65 -19.43 -0.82
CA GLN A 40 6.54 -18.91 -1.87
C GLN A 40 5.79 -18.01 -2.86
N GLN A 41 4.58 -18.41 -3.26
CA GLN A 41 3.75 -17.62 -4.14
C GLN A 41 3.34 -16.29 -3.49
N ALA A 42 2.96 -16.33 -2.21
CA ALA A 42 2.55 -15.16 -1.45
C ALA A 42 3.70 -14.16 -1.30
N GLU A 43 4.91 -14.60 -0.95
CA GLU A 43 6.08 -13.73 -0.88
C GLU A 43 6.37 -13.01 -2.21
N SER A 44 6.31 -13.76 -3.32
CA SER A 44 6.52 -13.21 -4.67
C SER A 44 5.45 -12.17 -5.04
N GLN A 45 4.18 -12.44 -4.70
CA GLN A 45 3.08 -11.51 -4.93
C GLN A 45 3.21 -10.23 -4.09
N LEU A 46 3.59 -10.36 -2.82
CA LEU A 46 3.80 -9.22 -1.93
C LEU A 46 4.91 -8.30 -2.46
N GLU A 47 6.02 -8.86 -2.92
CA GLU A 47 7.13 -8.10 -3.50
C GLU A 47 6.71 -7.38 -4.79
N ALA A 48 5.94 -8.05 -5.66
CA ALA A 48 5.40 -7.42 -6.86
C ALA A 48 4.47 -6.25 -6.53
N LEU A 49 3.58 -6.41 -5.54
CA LEU A 49 2.67 -5.37 -5.08
C LEU A 49 3.43 -4.17 -4.50
N LYS A 50 4.45 -4.41 -3.66
CA LYS A 50 5.32 -3.38 -3.11
C LYS A 50 6.01 -2.58 -4.21
N LYS A 51 6.55 -3.25 -5.22
CA LYS A 51 7.22 -2.59 -6.36
C LYS A 51 6.27 -1.71 -7.18
N VAL A 52 5.06 -2.19 -7.44
CA VAL A 52 4.04 -1.40 -8.16
C VAL A 52 3.62 -0.19 -7.33
N MET A 53 3.41 -0.38 -6.02
CA MET A 53 3.09 0.70 -5.09
C MET A 53 4.20 1.76 -5.03
N ASP A 54 5.47 1.36 -4.93
CA ASP A 54 6.62 2.27 -4.98
C ASP A 54 6.68 3.08 -6.28
N THR A 55 6.37 2.43 -7.40
CA THR A 55 6.33 3.09 -8.71
C THR A 55 5.21 4.15 -8.75
N ALA A 56 4.01 3.81 -8.24
CA ALA A 56 2.88 4.73 -8.16
C ALA A 56 3.18 5.92 -7.24
N HIS A 57 3.67 5.66 -6.02
CA HIS A 57 4.08 6.68 -5.06
C HIS A 57 5.16 7.60 -5.63
N GLY A 58 6.16 7.03 -6.30
CA GLY A 58 7.20 7.81 -6.98
C GLY A 58 6.62 8.70 -8.11
N GLY A 59 5.61 8.21 -8.83
CA GLY A 59 4.86 8.98 -9.82
C GLY A 59 4.13 10.17 -9.21
N GLN A 60 3.37 9.94 -8.12
CA GLN A 60 2.61 10.98 -7.43
C GLN A 60 3.52 12.10 -6.89
N ILE A 61 4.67 11.75 -6.31
CA ILE A 61 5.65 12.76 -5.84
C ILE A 61 6.17 13.62 -7.00
N LYS A 62 6.49 13.00 -8.15
CA LYS A 62 6.97 13.74 -9.33
C LYS A 62 5.90 14.68 -9.87
N GLU A 63 4.65 14.24 -9.89
CA GLU A 63 3.53 15.05 -10.36
C GLU A 63 3.30 16.27 -9.45
N VAL A 64 3.32 16.06 -8.12
CA VAL A 64 3.20 17.16 -7.15
C VAL A 64 4.37 18.15 -7.29
N ALA A 65 5.61 17.66 -7.42
CA ALA A 65 6.77 18.51 -7.64
C ALA A 65 6.63 19.35 -8.93
N ALA A 66 6.20 18.74 -10.03
CA ALA A 66 5.98 19.45 -11.29
C ALA A 66 4.87 20.52 -11.17
N ARG A 67 3.82 20.26 -10.39
CA ARG A 67 2.80 21.28 -10.09
C ARG A 67 3.38 22.41 -9.24
N HIS A 68 4.16 22.09 -8.20
CA HIS A 68 4.81 23.09 -7.34
C HIS A 68 5.72 24.03 -8.13
N ASP A 69 6.48 23.51 -9.09
CA ASP A 69 7.34 24.30 -9.96
C ASP A 69 6.53 25.23 -10.88
N LYS A 70 5.41 24.75 -11.44
CA LYS A 70 4.48 25.60 -12.21
C LYS A 70 3.91 26.74 -11.36
N GLU A 71 3.50 26.45 -10.13
CA GLU A 71 2.98 27.47 -9.20
C GLU A 71 4.04 28.54 -8.87
N LYS A 72 5.30 28.15 -8.69
CA LYS A 72 6.43 29.07 -8.46
C LYS A 72 6.69 30.00 -9.65
N ILE A 73 6.54 29.49 -10.87
CA ILE A 73 6.66 30.30 -12.09
C ILE A 73 5.50 31.29 -12.16
N GLU A 74 4.26 30.83 -11.94
CA GLU A 74 3.07 31.68 -12.04
C GLU A 74 3.03 32.77 -10.97
N ILE A 75 3.42 32.49 -9.72
CA ILE A 75 3.51 33.52 -8.68
C ILE A 75 4.54 34.59 -9.07
N THR A 76 5.70 34.19 -9.59
CA THR A 76 6.73 35.14 -10.04
C THR A 76 6.20 36.02 -11.17
N LYS A 77 5.53 35.44 -12.16
CA LYS A 77 4.90 36.17 -13.26
C LYS A 77 3.84 37.16 -12.77
N LYS A 78 3.00 36.74 -11.82
CA LYS A 78 1.99 37.60 -11.19
C LYS A 78 2.63 38.78 -10.46
N GLN A 79 3.68 38.54 -9.67
CA GLN A 79 4.40 39.57 -8.92
C GLN A 79 5.09 40.59 -9.84
N THR A 80 5.72 40.13 -10.93
CA THR A 80 6.29 41.02 -11.94
C THR A 80 5.21 41.90 -12.58
N LYS A 81 4.07 41.32 -12.97
CA LYS A 81 2.96 42.08 -13.54
C LYS A 81 2.41 43.12 -12.56
N GLN A 82 2.16 42.73 -11.31
CA GLN A 82 1.70 43.62 -10.25
C GLN A 82 2.66 44.81 -10.05
N SER A 83 3.97 44.56 -10.03
CA SER A 83 4.98 45.62 -9.91
C SER A 83 4.92 46.60 -11.07
N MET A 84 4.83 46.08 -12.31
CA MET A 84 4.74 46.92 -13.52
C MET A 84 3.47 47.76 -13.53
N ASP A 85 2.32 47.16 -13.18
CA ASP A 85 1.03 47.86 -13.19
C ASP A 85 0.98 48.93 -12.08
N SER A 86 1.57 48.64 -10.91
CA SER A 86 1.66 49.62 -9.81
C SER A 86 2.59 50.78 -10.14
N ALA A 87 3.74 50.52 -10.76
CA ALA A 87 4.66 51.57 -11.21
C ALA A 87 4.03 52.45 -12.31
N LYS A 88 3.28 51.86 -13.25
CA LYS A 88 2.51 52.60 -14.25
C LYS A 88 1.43 53.48 -13.61
N ALA A 89 0.70 52.95 -12.63
CA ALA A 89 -0.32 53.71 -11.91
C ALA A 89 0.29 54.92 -11.19
N LEU A 90 1.44 54.75 -10.53
CA LEU A 90 2.16 55.85 -9.88
C LEU A 90 2.67 56.90 -10.89
N ALA A 91 3.13 56.47 -12.06
CA ALA A 91 3.59 57.38 -13.11
C ALA A 91 2.46 58.21 -13.72
N LEU A 92 1.24 57.68 -13.76
CA LEU A 92 0.04 58.36 -14.28
C LEU A 92 -0.68 59.23 -13.23
N ASP A 93 -0.25 59.19 -11.96
CA ASP A 93 -0.84 59.96 -10.88
C ASP A 93 -0.52 61.47 -11.01
N LYS A 94 -1.51 62.22 -11.49
CA LYS A 94 -1.43 63.68 -11.68
C LYS A 94 -1.42 64.47 -10.37
N SER A 95 -1.72 63.85 -9.23
CA SER A 95 -1.67 64.51 -7.92
C SER A 95 -0.22 64.74 -7.43
N ILE A 96 0.75 64.03 -7.99
CA ILE A 96 2.17 64.13 -7.63
C ILE A 96 2.84 65.21 -8.48
N GLN A 97 3.12 66.36 -7.87
CA GLN A 97 3.62 67.54 -8.59
C GLN A 97 5.15 67.68 -8.61
N SER A 98 5.89 66.95 -7.76
CA SER A 98 7.36 67.01 -7.68
C SER A 98 7.99 65.64 -7.96
N LYS A 99 9.20 65.67 -8.54
CA LYS A 99 10.01 64.48 -8.80
C LYS A 99 10.43 63.80 -7.49
N GLU A 100 10.81 64.58 -6.49
CA GLU A 100 11.23 64.09 -5.18
C GLU A 100 10.11 63.31 -4.48
N GLU A 101 8.86 63.79 -4.56
CA GLU A 101 7.70 63.07 -4.01
C GLU A 101 7.44 61.78 -4.80
N ARG A 102 7.59 61.80 -6.13
CA ARG A 102 7.45 60.60 -6.96
C ARG A 102 8.49 59.54 -6.60
N ASP A 103 9.76 59.93 -6.46
CA ASP A 103 10.86 59.05 -6.09
C ASP A 103 10.71 58.53 -4.65
N ARG A 104 10.10 59.31 -3.74
CA ARG A 104 9.72 58.83 -2.40
C ARG A 104 8.64 57.76 -2.48
N ARG A 105 7.52 58.04 -3.16
CA ARG A 105 6.41 57.08 -3.29
C ARG A 105 6.81 55.81 -4.03
N GLN A 106 7.69 55.90 -5.03
CA GLN A 106 8.21 54.72 -5.73
C GLN A 106 8.98 53.82 -4.76
N ARG A 107 9.85 54.38 -3.90
CA ARG A 107 10.57 53.59 -2.89
C ARG A 107 9.65 52.95 -1.85
N GLU A 108 8.61 53.66 -1.41
CA GLU A 108 7.61 53.12 -0.49
C GLU A 108 6.83 51.97 -1.14
N LEU A 109 6.41 52.15 -2.39
CA LEU A 109 5.72 51.13 -3.18
C LEU A 109 6.60 49.90 -3.40
N ASP A 110 7.87 50.08 -3.75
CA ASP A 110 8.82 48.99 -3.96
C ASP A 110 9.05 48.19 -2.68
N LYS A 111 9.16 48.88 -1.54
CA LYS A 111 9.24 48.23 -0.22
C LYS A 111 7.97 47.43 0.08
N GLN A 112 6.80 48.03 -0.10
CA GLN A 112 5.51 47.36 0.15
C GLN A 112 5.34 46.12 -0.74
N ASN A 113 5.70 46.22 -2.02
CA ASN A 113 5.65 45.10 -2.96
C ASN A 113 6.62 43.98 -2.52
N LEU A 114 7.84 44.32 -2.11
CA LEU A 114 8.81 43.33 -1.63
C LEU A 114 8.27 42.57 -0.42
N ASP A 115 7.76 43.28 0.58
CA ASP A 115 7.20 42.69 1.79
C ASP A 115 6.02 41.75 1.45
N GLN A 116 5.08 42.21 0.61
CA GLN A 116 3.98 41.37 0.13
C GLN A 116 4.47 40.13 -0.62
N PHE A 117 5.45 40.26 -1.50
CA PHE A 117 5.92 39.15 -2.33
C PHE A 117 6.66 38.08 -1.52
N VAL A 118 7.42 38.50 -0.51
CA VAL A 118 8.06 37.59 0.44
C VAL A 118 6.99 36.80 1.19
N ASP A 119 5.96 37.47 1.72
CA ASP A 119 4.87 36.83 2.45
C ASP A 119 4.09 35.83 1.59
N GLU A 120 3.77 36.19 0.34
CA GLU A 120 3.07 35.30 -0.59
C GLU A 120 3.91 34.07 -0.94
N ARG A 121 5.22 34.25 -1.17
CA ARG A 121 6.15 33.13 -1.43
C ARG A 121 6.30 32.22 -0.22
N GLN A 122 6.38 32.80 0.98
CA GLN A 122 6.47 32.02 2.22
C GLN A 122 5.20 31.19 2.44
N LYS A 123 4.02 31.78 2.23
CA LYS A 123 2.73 31.07 2.31
C LYS A 123 2.66 29.93 1.30
N LEU A 124 3.11 30.17 0.06
CA LEU A 124 3.17 29.14 -0.97
C LEU A 124 4.11 28.00 -0.56
N SER A 125 5.32 28.32 -0.12
CA SER A 125 6.31 27.33 0.32
C SER A 125 5.79 26.47 1.47
N ASN A 126 5.22 27.10 2.51
CA ASN A 126 4.66 26.38 3.66
C ASN A 126 3.51 25.44 3.25
N ARG A 127 2.68 25.86 2.28
CA ARG A 127 1.60 25.01 1.76
C ARG A 127 2.16 23.81 1.00
N GLN A 128 3.14 24.04 0.12
CA GLN A 128 3.78 23.00 -0.68
C GLN A 128 4.50 21.97 0.21
N GLU A 129 5.14 22.41 1.28
CA GLU A 129 5.79 21.54 2.26
C GLU A 129 4.78 20.64 2.98
N ARG A 130 3.69 21.21 3.51
CA ARG A 130 2.62 20.44 4.18
C ARG A 130 1.99 19.42 3.25
N GLU A 131 1.70 19.81 2.01
CA GLU A 131 1.11 18.91 1.01
C GLU A 131 2.02 17.72 0.70
N LEU A 132 3.34 17.94 0.60
CA LEU A 132 4.31 16.85 0.42
C LEU A 132 4.44 15.96 1.66
N GLU A 133 4.37 16.53 2.86
CA GLU A 133 4.43 15.78 4.11
C GLU A 133 3.19 14.89 4.29
N GLU A 134 1.99 15.44 4.05
CA GLU A 134 0.73 14.70 4.07
C GLU A 134 0.74 13.55 3.07
N LEU A 135 1.18 13.81 1.82
CA LEU A 135 1.29 12.77 0.80
C LEU A 135 2.26 11.65 1.20
N LYS A 136 3.44 12.00 1.75
CA LYS A 136 4.40 11.00 2.25
C LYS A 136 3.83 10.21 3.42
N SER A 137 3.07 10.84 4.31
CA SER A 137 2.40 10.18 5.41
C SER A 137 1.35 9.18 4.91
N GLN A 138 0.56 9.57 3.91
CA GLN A 138 -0.40 8.67 3.25
C GLN A 138 0.30 7.47 2.61
N HIS A 139 1.37 7.69 1.84
CA HIS A 139 2.15 6.61 1.24
C HIS A 139 2.69 5.61 2.28
N LYS A 140 3.13 6.11 3.44
CA LYS A 140 3.62 5.25 4.54
C LYS A 140 2.49 4.39 5.12
N GLU A 141 1.31 4.97 5.31
CA GLU A 141 0.14 4.24 5.82
C GLU A 141 -0.38 3.22 4.81
N GLU A 142 -0.43 3.57 3.53
CA GLU A 142 -0.81 2.64 2.45
C GLU A 142 0.11 1.41 2.39
N LYS A 143 1.43 1.61 2.52
CA LYS A 143 2.39 0.50 2.59
C LYS A 143 2.20 -0.40 3.80
N LYS A 144 1.94 0.21 4.96
CA LYS A 144 1.67 -0.53 6.19
C LYS A 144 0.38 -1.34 6.05
N ASN A 145 -0.67 -0.74 5.50
CA ASN A 145 -1.96 -1.40 5.30
C ASN A 145 -1.85 -2.55 4.29
N LEU A 146 -1.07 -2.37 3.22
CA LEU A 146 -0.77 -3.44 2.27
C LEU A 146 -0.18 -4.66 2.99
N GLU A 147 0.84 -4.46 3.83
CA GLU A 147 1.46 -5.56 4.57
C GLU A 147 0.47 -6.23 5.53
N VAL A 148 -0.28 -5.44 6.30
CA VAL A 148 -1.23 -5.97 7.29
C VAL A 148 -2.34 -6.80 6.62
N GLU A 149 -2.96 -6.26 5.57
CA GLU A 149 -4.03 -6.97 4.87
C GLU A 149 -3.50 -8.20 4.12
N PHE A 150 -2.29 -8.11 3.56
CA PHE A 150 -1.67 -9.25 2.88
C PHE A 150 -1.36 -10.39 3.87
N GLN A 151 -0.76 -10.08 5.03
CA GLN A 151 -0.49 -11.07 6.07
C GLN A 151 -1.77 -11.73 6.58
N LYS A 152 -2.84 -10.95 6.72
CA LYS A 152 -4.16 -11.47 7.11
C LYS A 152 -4.69 -12.47 6.08
N ILE A 153 -4.73 -12.10 4.80
CA ILE A 153 -5.20 -12.98 3.71
C ILE A 153 -4.35 -14.24 3.62
N MET A 154 -3.02 -14.10 3.77
CA MET A 154 -2.10 -15.23 3.77
C MET A 154 -2.41 -16.21 4.91
N SER A 155 -2.63 -15.70 6.12
CA SER A 155 -3.01 -16.52 7.27
C SER A 155 -4.35 -17.24 7.06
N GLU A 156 -5.36 -16.52 6.55
CA GLU A 156 -6.70 -17.08 6.29
C GLU A 156 -6.65 -18.24 5.29
N ASN A 157 -5.91 -18.07 4.19
CA ASN A 157 -5.75 -19.12 3.18
C ASN A 157 -4.96 -20.33 3.71
N MET A 158 -3.93 -20.09 4.53
CA MET A 158 -3.17 -21.16 5.17
C MET A 158 -4.02 -22.00 6.14
N ASP A 159 -4.89 -21.34 6.90
CA ASP A 159 -5.83 -22.02 7.80
C ASP A 159 -6.89 -22.80 7.03
N GLU A 160 -7.32 -22.30 5.86
CA GLU A 160 -8.21 -23.03 4.95
C GLU A 160 -7.56 -24.32 4.43
N ILE A 161 -6.30 -24.27 3.97
CA ILE A 161 -5.55 -25.44 3.50
C ILE A 161 -5.47 -26.50 4.62
N LYS A 162 -5.10 -26.10 5.84
CA LYS A 162 -5.04 -27.00 7.00
C LYS A 162 -6.40 -27.60 7.33
N THR A 163 -7.45 -26.79 7.34
CA THR A 163 -8.83 -27.21 7.61
C THR A 163 -9.30 -28.23 6.58
N ASN A 164 -8.97 -28.04 5.31
CA ASN A 164 -9.30 -28.97 4.23
C ASN A 164 -8.52 -30.30 4.37
N GLY A 165 -7.25 -30.23 4.75
CA GLY A 165 -6.46 -31.41 5.12
C GLY A 165 -7.08 -32.21 6.28
N GLU A 166 -7.53 -31.53 7.33
CA GLU A 166 -8.22 -32.17 8.46
C GLU A 166 -9.52 -32.85 8.06
N LYS A 167 -10.35 -32.20 7.22
CA LYS A 167 -11.58 -32.79 6.70
C LYS A 167 -11.29 -34.07 5.93
N SER A 168 -10.25 -34.06 5.07
CA SER A 168 -9.84 -35.23 4.29
C SER A 168 -9.36 -36.38 5.18
N ARG A 169 -8.57 -36.10 6.23
CA ARG A 169 -8.16 -37.11 7.22
C ARG A 169 -9.35 -37.73 7.96
N LYS A 170 -10.29 -36.91 8.41
CA LYS A 170 -11.52 -37.37 9.10
C LYS A 170 -12.38 -38.24 8.18
N ALA A 171 -12.48 -37.89 6.90
CA ALA A 171 -13.23 -38.67 5.92
C ALA A 171 -12.66 -40.08 5.74
N ILE A 172 -11.33 -40.23 5.66
CA ILE A 172 -10.66 -41.54 5.59
C ILE A 172 -10.92 -42.36 6.86
N HIS A 173 -10.76 -41.76 8.04
CA HIS A 173 -11.03 -42.45 9.30
C HIS A 173 -12.49 -42.93 9.41
N THR A 174 -13.43 -42.12 8.94
CA THR A 174 -14.87 -42.49 8.95
C THR A 174 -15.14 -43.65 7.99
N ALA A 175 -14.50 -43.65 6.81
CA ALA A 175 -14.58 -44.76 5.87
C ALA A 175 -14.01 -46.07 6.47
N PHE A 176 -12.87 -45.99 7.17
CA PHE A 176 -12.28 -47.12 7.90
C PHE A 176 -13.27 -47.74 8.91
N GLN A 177 -13.90 -46.90 9.74
CA GLN A 177 -14.88 -47.34 10.74
C GLN A 177 -16.14 -47.99 10.12
N THR A 178 -16.53 -47.54 8.94
CA THR A 178 -17.71 -48.08 8.23
C THR A 178 -17.44 -49.44 7.59
N ILE A 179 -16.21 -49.69 7.13
CA ILE A 179 -15.82 -50.94 6.44
C ILE A 179 -15.60 -52.10 7.43
N LEU A 180 -15.25 -51.80 8.69
CA LEU A 180 -15.08 -52.79 9.76
C LEU A 180 -16.02 -52.49 10.92
N PRO A 181 -17.34 -52.74 10.78
CA PRO A 181 -18.25 -52.59 11.90
C PRO A 181 -17.81 -53.48 13.05
N THR A 182 -17.60 -52.88 14.23
CA THR A 182 -17.37 -53.60 15.48
C THR A 182 -18.64 -54.36 15.85
N HIS A 183 -18.75 -55.61 15.41
CA HIS A 183 -19.63 -56.63 15.96
C HIS A 183 -18.81 -57.73 16.62
#